data_AF-A0A8B6XJW6-F1
#
_entry.id   AF-A0A8B6XJW6-F1
#
_cell.length_a   1.000
_cell.length_b   1.000
_cell.length_c   1.000
_cell.angle_alpha   90.00
_cell.angle_beta   90.00
_cell.angle_gamma   90.00
#
_symmetry.space_group_name_H-M   'P 1'
#
loop_
_entity.id
_entity.type
_entity.pdbx_description
1 polymer ?
#
loop_
_entity_poly.entity_id
_entity_poly.type
_entity_poly.pdbx_seq_one_letter_code
_entity_poly.pdbx_strand_id
1 'polypeptide(L)'
;MINSIKNEVVVNDGLGELKDKSLGEILSTVDSYLRRKEWNWVSLGVNPFSFYVKKLMEIREVEDKERFIQDSEKFLQIYKSRSGETDILNHNDYWGSLQQIISGKVIADFVAEDYGPLDPIFGVLLNPTTGRVGPGDTGFIHNILFDRDGPMAYHAAVHDAFGYLKTFHNVGPGYNYLGGVSAVETENCMAGQTSGLLFWKFVINNIKEIKSKESIQ
;
A
#
# COMPACT_ATOMS: atom_id res chain seq x y z
N MET A 1 -39.64 11.99 34.43
CA MET A 1 -38.60 10.98 34.10
C MET A 1 -38.77 10.61 32.65
N ILE A 2 -37.87 11.09 31.78
CA ILE A 2 -37.87 10.76 30.35
C ILE A 2 -36.86 9.63 30.17
N ASN A 3 -37.35 8.41 29.89
CA ASN A 3 -36.52 7.29 29.52
C ASN A 3 -35.98 7.53 28.11
N SER A 4 -34.73 7.97 28.01
CA SER A 4 -33.97 7.98 26.75
C SER A 4 -33.53 6.55 26.44
N ILE A 5 -34.20 5.93 25.48
CA ILE A 5 -33.79 4.65 24.90
C ILE A 5 -32.53 4.93 24.07
N LYS A 6 -31.37 4.50 24.59
CA LYS A 6 -30.15 4.37 23.80
C LYS A 6 -30.36 3.22 22.82
N ASN A 7 -30.67 3.53 21.57
CA ASN A 7 -30.54 2.58 20.48
C ASN A 7 -29.05 2.35 20.24
N GLU A 8 -28.48 1.35 20.90
CA GLU A 8 -27.22 0.76 20.47
C GLU A 8 -27.46 0.13 19.10
N VAL A 9 -26.88 0.73 18.06
CA VAL A 9 -26.76 0.11 16.75
C VAL A 9 -25.83 -1.08 16.93
N VAL A 10 -26.41 -2.27 17.10
CA VAL A 10 -25.66 -3.52 17.06
C VAL A 10 -25.24 -3.73 15.60
N VAL A 11 -24.06 -3.21 15.26
CA VAL A 11 -23.38 -3.61 14.03
C VAL A 11 -22.96 -5.06 14.25
N ASN A 12 -23.54 -5.97 13.47
CA ASN A 12 -23.23 -7.38 13.50
C ASN A 12 -22.22 -7.66 12.39
N ASP A 13 -20.97 -7.24 12.59
CA ASP A 13 -19.89 -7.18 11.58
C ASP A 13 -18.83 -8.28 11.73
N GLY A 14 -19.12 -9.40 12.39
CA GLY A 14 -18.20 -10.55 12.44
C GLY A 14 -16.91 -10.28 13.23
N LEU A 15 -16.90 -9.24 14.09
CA LEU A 15 -15.74 -8.76 14.87
C LEU A 15 -15.08 -9.83 15.77
N GLY A 16 -15.79 -10.92 16.08
CA GLY A 16 -15.25 -12.05 16.84
C GLY A 16 -14.25 -12.94 16.08
N GLU A 17 -14.22 -12.89 14.74
CA GLU A 17 -13.44 -13.80 13.88
C GLU A 17 -12.03 -13.30 13.55
N LEU A 18 -11.55 -12.22 14.18
CA LEU A 18 -10.30 -11.55 13.79
C LEU A 18 -9.10 -11.83 14.70
N LYS A 19 -9.22 -12.80 15.63
CA LYS A 19 -8.16 -13.08 16.60
C LYS A 19 -6.89 -13.71 16.01
N ASP A 20 -6.98 -14.34 14.84
CA ASP A 20 -5.88 -15.12 14.24
C ASP A 20 -5.58 -14.76 12.78
N LYS A 21 -6.03 -13.59 12.31
CA LYS A 21 -5.84 -13.19 10.91
C LYS A 21 -4.44 -12.66 10.65
N SER A 22 -3.87 -13.08 9.53
CA SER A 22 -2.63 -12.56 8.96
C SER A 22 -2.76 -11.07 8.57
N LEU A 23 -1.62 -10.39 8.40
CA LEU A 23 -1.59 -9.02 7.91
C LEU A 23 -2.38 -8.87 6.60
N GLY A 24 -2.20 -9.80 5.67
CA GLY A 24 -2.88 -9.75 4.36
C GLY A 24 -4.40 -9.81 4.48
N GLU A 25 -4.92 -10.70 5.34
CA GLU A 25 -6.35 -10.82 5.58
C GLU A 25 -6.95 -9.56 6.23
N ILE A 26 -6.23 -8.93 7.16
CA ILE A 26 -6.65 -7.65 7.73
C ILE A 26 -6.66 -6.57 6.67
N LEU A 27 -5.59 -6.41 5.87
CA LEU A 27 -5.52 -5.39 4.83
C LEU A 27 -6.65 -5.52 3.80
N SER A 28 -6.93 -6.75 3.34
CA SER A 28 -8.05 -7.05 2.45
C SER A 28 -9.41 -6.65 3.05
N THR A 29 -9.60 -6.96 4.33
CA THR A 29 -10.83 -6.60 5.06
C THR A 29 -10.97 -5.08 5.19
N VAL A 30 -9.88 -4.37 5.47
CA VAL A 30 -9.85 -2.91 5.60
C VAL A 30 -10.15 -2.24 4.26
N ASP A 31 -9.52 -2.67 3.17
CA ASP A 31 -9.80 -2.14 1.82
C ASP A 31 -11.28 -2.34 1.45
N SER A 32 -11.81 -3.54 1.67
CA SER A 32 -13.23 -3.85 1.47
C SER A 32 -14.14 -2.93 2.29
N TYR A 33 -13.80 -2.66 3.55
CA TYR A 33 -14.53 -1.73 4.41
C TYR A 33 -14.49 -0.29 3.87
N LEU A 34 -13.30 0.20 3.50
CA LEU A 34 -13.10 1.58 3.03
C LEU A 34 -13.90 1.86 1.75
N ARG A 35 -13.94 0.90 0.83
CA ARG A 35 -14.67 1.01 -0.46
C ARG A 35 -16.17 1.08 -0.31
N ARG A 36 -16.76 0.56 0.77
CA ARG A 36 -18.20 0.70 1.03
C ARG A 36 -18.61 2.16 1.28
N LYS A 37 -17.69 3.05 1.66
CA LYS A 37 -17.95 4.48 1.94
C LYS A 37 -19.02 4.77 3.00
N GLU A 38 -19.46 3.77 3.75
CA GLU A 38 -20.50 3.85 4.79
C GLU A 38 -19.96 4.35 6.15
N TRP A 39 -18.79 5.00 6.16
CA TRP A 39 -18.08 5.34 7.37
C TRP A 39 -18.23 6.83 7.70
N ASN A 40 -19.06 7.12 8.71
CA ASN A 40 -19.18 8.46 9.29
C ASN A 40 -17.98 8.74 10.20
N TRP A 41 -17.27 9.83 9.95
CA TRP A 41 -16.09 10.20 10.75
C TRP A 41 -16.53 10.57 12.17
N VAL A 42 -16.33 9.64 13.10
CA VAL A 42 -16.37 9.89 14.54
C VAL A 42 -14.98 9.60 15.07
N SER A 43 -14.54 10.35 16.08
CA SER A 43 -13.30 10.08 16.82
C SER A 43 -13.17 8.58 17.12
N LEU A 44 -11.94 8.05 17.07
CA LEU A 44 -11.57 6.61 17.12
C LEU A 44 -12.20 5.78 18.26
N GLY A 45 -12.90 6.39 19.23
CA GLY A 45 -13.68 5.68 20.25
C GLY A 45 -14.96 4.99 19.75
N VAL A 46 -15.52 5.33 18.58
CA VAL A 46 -16.87 4.84 18.14
C VAL A 46 -16.93 4.39 16.67
N ASN A 47 -15.83 4.48 15.91
CA ASN A 47 -15.80 4.17 14.47
C ASN A 47 -15.30 2.73 14.22
N PRO A 48 -15.99 1.90 13.40
CA PRO A 48 -15.50 0.57 13.01
C PRO A 48 -14.07 0.56 12.44
N PHE A 49 -13.61 1.68 11.85
CA PHE A 49 -12.24 1.82 11.39
C PHE A 49 -11.21 1.73 12.52
N SER A 50 -11.51 2.23 13.72
CA SER A 50 -10.55 2.22 14.83
C SER A 50 -10.22 0.82 15.32
N PHE A 51 -11.17 -0.10 15.17
CA PHE A 51 -10.95 -1.50 15.46
C PHE A 51 -9.92 -2.11 14.50
N TYR A 52 -10.00 -1.81 13.21
CA TYR A 52 -8.98 -2.24 12.25
C TYR A 52 -7.62 -1.62 12.52
N VAL A 53 -7.56 -0.33 12.88
CA VAL A 53 -6.31 0.35 13.26
C VAL A 53 -5.65 -0.37 14.44
N LYS A 54 -6.41 -0.70 15.50
CA LYS A 54 -5.89 -1.48 16.64
C LYS A 54 -5.36 -2.85 16.21
N LYS A 55 -6.06 -3.55 15.34
CA LYS A 55 -5.61 -4.86 14.82
C LYS A 55 -4.33 -4.76 14.01
N LEU A 56 -4.22 -3.73 13.16
CA LEU A 56 -3.00 -3.46 12.41
C LEU A 56 -1.84 -3.15 13.35
N MET A 57 -2.06 -2.35 14.40
CA MET A 57 -1.03 -2.07 15.42
C MET A 57 -0.55 -3.33 16.15
N GLU A 58 -1.48 -4.23 16.50
CA GLU A 58 -1.17 -5.50 17.15
C GLU A 58 -0.30 -6.39 16.24
N ILE A 59 -0.72 -6.61 14.99
CA ILE A 59 -0.02 -7.47 14.03
C ILE A 59 1.36 -6.90 13.63
N ARG A 60 1.46 -5.57 13.55
CA ARG A 60 2.70 -4.87 13.20
C ARG A 60 3.64 -4.68 14.39
N GLU A 61 3.21 -5.03 15.60
CA GLU A 61 3.96 -4.81 16.84
C GLU A 61 4.40 -3.34 16.98
N VAL A 62 3.49 -2.41 16.68
CA VAL A 62 3.79 -0.97 16.64
C VAL A 62 4.21 -0.45 18.02
N GLU A 63 5.43 0.07 18.10
CA GLU A 63 5.97 0.72 19.30
C GLU A 63 5.35 2.11 19.52
N ASP A 64 5.40 2.97 18.51
CA ASP A 64 4.83 4.33 18.57
C ASP A 64 3.35 4.33 18.16
N LYS A 65 2.52 4.00 19.14
CA LYS A 65 1.07 3.88 18.96
C LYS A 65 0.39 5.21 18.63
N GLU A 66 0.91 6.32 19.16
CA GLU A 66 0.34 7.64 18.94
C GLU A 66 0.59 8.09 17.50
N ARG A 67 1.83 7.93 17.02
CA ARG A 67 2.17 8.20 15.61
C ARG A 67 1.34 7.36 14.65
N PHE A 68 1.13 6.08 14.94
CA PHE A 68 0.36 5.22 14.05
C PHE A 68 -1.13 5.61 13.98
N ILE A 69 -1.70 6.06 15.09
CA ILE A 69 -3.05 6.63 15.12
C ILE A 69 -3.13 7.88 14.25
N GLN A 70 -2.17 8.79 14.44
CA GLN A 70 -1.99 10.01 13.65
C GLN A 70 -1.89 9.72 12.14
N ASP A 71 -1.05 8.75 11.76
CA ASP A 71 -0.92 8.28 10.38
C ASP A 71 -2.24 7.73 9.84
N SER A 72 -3.00 6.98 10.65
CA SER A 72 -4.29 6.42 10.23
C SER A 72 -5.35 7.50 9.95
N GLU A 73 -5.35 8.57 10.73
CA GLU A 73 -6.25 9.71 10.53
C GLU A 73 -5.87 10.47 9.26
N LYS A 74 -4.57 10.70 9.04
CA LYS A 74 -4.05 11.35 7.84
C LYS A 74 -4.31 10.52 6.58
N PHE A 75 -4.08 9.21 6.65
CA PHE A 75 -4.41 8.25 5.61
C PHE A 75 -5.88 8.39 5.19
N LEU A 76 -6.82 8.41 6.13
CA LEU A 76 -8.24 8.55 5.81
C LEU A 76 -8.55 9.88 5.12
N GLN A 77 -7.91 10.98 5.53
CA GLN A 77 -8.07 12.27 4.86
C GLN A 77 -7.63 12.19 3.39
N ILE A 78 -6.45 11.63 3.15
CA ILE A 78 -5.88 11.42 1.80
C ILE A 78 -6.78 10.49 0.97
N TYR A 79 -7.23 9.38 1.56
CA TYR A 79 -8.11 8.42 0.90
C TYR A 79 -9.43 9.04 0.46
N LYS A 80 -9.97 10.02 1.20
CA LYS A 80 -11.16 10.79 0.80
C LYS A 80 -10.87 11.82 -0.28
N SER A 81 -9.73 12.50 -0.22
CA SER A 81 -9.45 13.67 -1.05
C SER A 81 -8.80 13.33 -2.39
N ARG A 82 -8.29 12.11 -2.58
CA ARG A 82 -7.66 11.68 -3.84
C ARG A 82 -8.63 11.80 -5.02
N SER A 83 -8.07 12.03 -6.22
CA SER A 83 -8.84 12.36 -7.44
C SER A 83 -9.69 11.21 -8.00
N GLY A 84 -9.55 9.98 -7.50
CA GLY A 84 -10.28 8.82 -7.98
C GLY A 84 -10.11 7.57 -7.12
N GLU A 85 -10.68 6.47 -7.58
CA GLU A 85 -10.55 5.15 -6.94
C GLU A 85 -9.43 4.34 -7.59
N THR A 86 -8.70 3.59 -6.77
CA THR A 86 -7.72 2.60 -7.23
C THR A 86 -8.40 1.26 -7.53
N ASP A 87 -7.75 0.43 -8.33
CA ASP A 87 -8.23 -0.91 -8.65
C ASP A 87 -8.43 -1.77 -7.39
N ILE A 88 -9.35 -2.73 -7.49
CA ILE A 88 -9.60 -3.75 -6.46
C ILE A 88 -8.60 -4.88 -6.65
N LEU A 89 -7.99 -5.34 -5.54
CA LEU A 89 -7.13 -6.53 -5.56
C LEU A 89 -7.96 -7.78 -5.22
N ASN A 90 -8.06 -8.72 -6.17
CA ASN A 90 -8.81 -9.97 -5.98
C ASN A 90 -7.92 -11.18 -5.64
N HIS A 91 -6.59 -11.00 -5.58
CA HIS A 91 -5.63 -12.08 -5.31
C HIS A 91 -5.26 -12.06 -3.83
N ASN A 92 -5.98 -12.87 -3.07
CA ASN A 92 -5.88 -12.89 -1.60
C ASN A 92 -4.48 -13.20 -1.07
N ASP A 93 -3.70 -13.99 -1.82
CA ASP A 93 -2.33 -14.39 -1.49
C ASP A 93 -1.31 -13.25 -1.68
N TYR A 94 -1.67 -12.19 -2.40
CA TYR A 94 -0.79 -11.06 -2.65
C TYR A 94 -0.85 -9.98 -1.57
N TRP A 95 -1.93 -9.96 -0.78
CA TRP A 95 -2.08 -9.01 0.32
C TRP A 95 -0.98 -9.15 1.37
N GLY A 96 -0.35 -8.04 1.74
CA GLY A 96 0.76 -8.00 2.69
C GLY A 96 2.08 -8.57 2.15
N SER A 97 2.18 -8.83 0.84
CA SER A 97 3.42 -9.26 0.21
C SER A 97 4.52 -8.19 0.38
N LEU A 98 5.78 -8.64 0.32
CA LEU A 98 6.94 -7.74 0.41
C LEU A 98 6.87 -6.60 -0.61
N GLN A 99 6.41 -6.89 -1.82
CA GLN A 99 6.29 -5.94 -2.92
C GLN A 99 5.23 -4.89 -2.66
N GLN A 100 4.07 -5.30 -2.14
CA GLN A 100 3.08 -4.33 -1.66
C GLN A 100 3.69 -3.45 -0.59
N ILE A 101 4.38 -4.00 0.41
CA ILE A 101 4.96 -3.21 1.51
C ILE A 101 6.04 -2.25 1.00
N ILE A 102 6.91 -2.67 0.07
CA ILE A 102 7.91 -1.79 -0.55
C ILE A 102 7.23 -0.64 -1.31
N SER A 103 6.24 -0.95 -2.14
CA SER A 103 5.51 0.08 -2.87
C SER A 103 4.76 1.01 -1.91
N GLY A 104 4.09 0.44 -0.91
CA GLY A 104 3.40 1.15 0.15
C GLY A 104 4.34 2.09 0.91
N LYS A 105 5.59 1.70 1.15
CA LYS A 105 6.62 2.58 1.71
C LYS A 105 6.87 3.79 0.81
N VAL A 106 7.08 3.57 -0.50
CA VAL A 106 7.27 4.68 -1.45
C VAL A 106 6.04 5.59 -1.45
N ILE A 107 4.83 5.05 -1.54
CA ILE A 107 3.61 5.87 -1.49
C ILE A 107 3.55 6.66 -0.18
N ALA A 108 3.73 6.00 0.95
CA ALA A 108 3.64 6.60 2.28
C ALA A 108 4.68 7.70 2.52
N ASP A 109 5.87 7.58 1.92
CA ASP A 109 6.95 8.58 2.03
C ASP A 109 6.61 9.89 1.31
N PHE A 110 5.85 9.84 0.21
CA PHE A 110 5.63 10.99 -0.67
C PHE A 110 4.20 11.53 -0.64
N VAL A 111 3.21 10.73 -0.26
CA VAL A 111 1.79 11.13 -0.34
C VAL A 111 1.40 12.18 0.70
N ALA A 112 2.23 12.38 1.72
CA ALA A 112 1.97 13.29 2.82
C ALA A 112 3.19 14.18 3.09
N GLU A 113 3.77 14.80 2.06
CA GLU A 113 5.01 15.59 2.14
C GLU A 113 5.01 16.61 3.31
N ASP A 114 3.90 17.34 3.52
CA ASP A 114 3.74 18.31 4.62
C ASP A 114 3.65 17.68 6.03
N TYR A 115 3.40 16.37 6.12
CA TYR A 115 3.15 15.63 7.35
C TYR A 115 4.27 14.61 7.68
N GLY A 116 5.21 14.44 6.74
CA GLY A 116 6.20 13.38 6.76
C GLY A 116 5.62 12.00 6.41
N PRO A 117 6.50 10.98 6.32
CA PRO A 117 6.11 9.64 5.92
C PRO A 117 5.04 9.01 6.81
N LEU A 118 4.07 8.33 6.21
CA LEU A 118 3.12 7.46 6.93
C LEU A 118 3.71 6.06 7.13
N ASP A 119 3.08 5.22 7.97
CA ASP A 119 3.39 3.78 7.96
C ASP A 119 3.10 3.17 6.55
N PRO A 120 4.00 2.31 6.02
CA PRO A 120 3.86 1.69 4.70
C PRO A 120 2.52 1.00 4.43
N ILE A 121 1.87 0.43 5.45
CA ILE A 121 0.60 -0.26 5.24
C ILE A 121 -0.49 0.70 4.75
N PHE A 122 -0.41 1.98 5.13
CA PHE A 122 -1.36 2.99 4.67
C PHE A 122 -1.12 3.32 3.21
N GLY A 123 0.14 3.28 2.75
CA GLY A 123 0.46 3.31 1.32
C GLY A 123 -0.11 2.10 0.56
N VAL A 124 -0.06 0.90 1.15
CA VAL A 124 -0.71 -0.30 0.56
C VAL A 124 -2.21 -0.10 0.41
N LEU A 125 -2.89 0.39 1.45
CA LEU A 125 -4.34 0.65 1.41
C LEU A 125 -4.72 1.80 0.46
N LEU A 126 -3.78 2.70 0.15
CA LEU A 126 -3.97 3.74 -0.86
C LEU A 126 -3.90 3.19 -2.28
N ASN A 127 -3.11 2.14 -2.55
CA ASN A 127 -3.06 1.48 -3.87
C ASN A 127 -2.86 -0.04 -3.77
N PRO A 128 -3.93 -0.82 -3.53
CA PRO A 128 -3.83 -2.27 -3.27
C PRO A 128 -3.15 -3.12 -4.36
N THR A 129 -3.30 -2.76 -5.63
CA THR A 129 -2.79 -3.57 -6.75
C THR A 129 -1.30 -3.35 -7.04
N THR A 130 -0.67 -2.40 -6.35
CA THR A 130 0.69 -1.97 -6.63
C THR A 130 1.75 -3.07 -6.48
N GLY A 131 2.79 -3.00 -7.31
CA GLY A 131 3.90 -3.95 -7.31
C GLY A 131 3.60 -5.27 -8.01
N ARG A 132 2.38 -5.44 -8.52
CA ARG A 132 2.03 -6.59 -9.35
C ARG A 132 2.54 -6.37 -10.76
N VAL A 133 3.25 -7.35 -11.28
CA VAL A 133 3.66 -7.34 -12.69
C VAL A 133 2.44 -7.60 -13.58
N GLY A 134 2.14 -6.64 -14.46
CA GLY A 134 0.99 -6.65 -15.36
C GLY A 134 -0.01 -5.55 -15.01
N PRO A 135 -0.92 -5.17 -15.93
CA PRO A 135 -1.88 -4.11 -15.69
C PRO A 135 -2.88 -4.51 -14.59
N GLY A 136 -2.92 -3.73 -13.50
CA GLY A 136 -3.88 -3.92 -12.40
C GLY A 136 -3.76 -5.30 -11.76
N ASP A 137 -4.77 -6.15 -11.97
CA ASP A 137 -4.91 -7.44 -11.28
C ASP A 137 -4.75 -8.68 -12.18
N THR A 138 -3.98 -8.57 -13.27
CA THR A 138 -3.76 -9.67 -14.20
C THR A 138 -2.77 -10.72 -13.67
N GLY A 139 -3.28 -11.77 -13.01
CA GLY A 139 -2.45 -12.81 -12.39
C GLY A 139 -1.59 -13.65 -13.34
N PHE A 140 -1.97 -13.82 -14.62
CA PHE A 140 -1.22 -14.68 -15.55
C PHE A 140 0.17 -14.11 -15.88
N ILE A 141 0.25 -12.81 -16.17
CA ILE A 141 1.51 -12.13 -16.48
C ILE A 141 2.40 -12.09 -15.23
N HIS A 142 1.79 -11.82 -14.08
CA HIS A 142 2.46 -11.86 -12.78
C HIS A 142 3.15 -13.20 -12.55
N ASN A 143 2.44 -14.32 -12.67
CA ASN A 143 3.00 -15.64 -12.39
C ASN A 143 4.15 -16.04 -13.31
N ILE A 144 4.27 -15.46 -14.50
CA ILE A 144 5.33 -15.79 -15.48
C ILE A 144 6.57 -14.92 -15.28
N LEU A 145 6.38 -13.62 -15.03
CA LEU A 145 7.46 -12.63 -15.06
C LEU A 145 7.96 -12.23 -13.67
N PHE A 146 7.22 -12.59 -12.63
CA PHE A 146 7.53 -12.17 -11.27
C PHE A 146 8.66 -12.97 -10.66
N ASP A 147 9.66 -12.24 -10.16
CA ASP A 147 10.68 -12.74 -9.26
C ASP A 147 10.36 -12.27 -7.83
N ARG A 148 10.31 -13.17 -6.85
CA ARG A 148 9.89 -12.78 -5.48
C ARG A 148 10.83 -11.77 -4.80
N ASP A 149 12.06 -11.69 -5.25
CA ASP A 149 13.13 -10.87 -4.64
C ASP A 149 14.12 -10.36 -5.70
N GLY A 150 13.73 -10.41 -6.97
CA GLY A 150 14.58 -10.03 -8.07
C GLY A 150 14.24 -8.67 -8.68
N PRO A 151 14.95 -8.27 -9.73
CA PRO A 151 14.82 -6.95 -10.35
C PRO A 151 13.40 -6.57 -10.75
N MET A 152 12.57 -7.53 -11.17
CA MET A 152 11.22 -7.25 -11.61
C MET A 152 10.32 -6.84 -10.45
N ALA A 153 10.40 -7.49 -9.29
CA ALA A 153 9.64 -7.14 -8.09
C ALA A 153 9.94 -5.72 -7.59
N TYR A 154 11.21 -5.36 -7.44
CA TYR A 154 11.58 -4.01 -7.01
C TYR A 154 11.20 -2.95 -8.05
N HIS A 155 11.39 -3.27 -9.33
CA HIS A 155 10.96 -2.40 -10.41
C HIS A 155 9.45 -2.15 -10.37
N ALA A 156 8.64 -3.20 -10.35
CA ALA A 156 7.19 -3.10 -10.33
C ALA A 156 6.69 -2.32 -9.12
N ALA A 157 7.23 -2.60 -7.92
CA ALA A 157 6.85 -1.91 -6.70
C ALA A 157 7.08 -0.40 -6.79
N VAL A 158 8.27 0.03 -7.21
CA VAL A 158 8.61 1.47 -7.29
C VAL A 158 7.90 2.15 -8.46
N HIS A 159 7.82 1.48 -9.60
CA HIS A 159 7.16 1.96 -10.80
C HIS A 159 5.68 2.26 -10.54
N ASP A 160 4.96 1.31 -9.96
CA ASP A 160 3.53 1.46 -9.68
C ASP A 160 3.26 2.46 -8.55
N ALA A 161 4.15 2.55 -7.55
CA ALA A 161 4.05 3.54 -6.49
C ALA A 161 4.12 4.97 -7.06
N PHE A 162 5.11 5.27 -7.89
CA PHE A 162 5.24 6.61 -8.47
C PHE A 162 4.18 6.89 -9.53
N GLY A 163 3.74 5.88 -10.28
CA GLY A 163 2.58 6.00 -11.15
C GLY A 163 1.31 6.40 -10.39
N TYR A 164 1.06 5.77 -9.24
CA TYR A 164 -0.03 6.14 -8.34
C TYR A 164 0.10 7.57 -7.81
N LEU A 165 1.27 7.93 -7.25
CA LEU A 165 1.53 9.27 -6.71
C LEU A 165 1.28 10.34 -7.77
N LYS A 166 1.75 10.10 -9.00
CA LYS A 166 1.55 11.05 -10.09
C LYS A 166 0.09 11.14 -10.54
N THR A 167 -0.58 10.00 -10.66
CA THR A 167 -1.97 9.95 -11.18
C THR A 167 -2.98 10.52 -10.18
N PHE A 168 -2.86 10.18 -8.90
CA PHE A 168 -3.89 10.48 -7.90
C PHE A 168 -3.57 11.69 -7.03
N HIS A 169 -2.29 12.07 -6.95
CA HIS A 169 -1.83 13.18 -6.11
C HIS A 169 -1.02 14.23 -6.88
N ASN A 170 -0.68 13.98 -8.15
CA ASN A 170 0.21 14.83 -8.95
C ASN A 170 1.59 15.07 -8.29
N VAL A 171 2.09 14.08 -7.55
CA VAL A 171 3.37 14.14 -6.83
C VAL A 171 4.39 13.21 -7.46
N GLY A 172 5.66 13.62 -7.42
CA GLY A 172 6.78 12.78 -7.81
C GLY A 172 6.96 12.62 -9.32
N PRO A 173 7.90 11.76 -9.73
CA PRO A 173 8.34 11.66 -11.12
C PRO A 173 7.41 10.85 -12.03
N GLY A 174 6.37 10.17 -11.50
CA GLY A 174 5.55 9.23 -12.27
C GLY A 174 6.24 7.90 -12.58
N TYR A 175 5.66 7.13 -13.49
CA TYR A 175 6.16 5.80 -13.89
C TYR A 175 7.61 5.83 -14.40
N ASN A 176 8.06 6.95 -14.99
CA ASN A 176 9.46 7.17 -15.35
C ASN A 176 10.29 7.73 -14.19
N TYR A 177 10.32 7.01 -13.06
CA TYR A 177 10.93 7.49 -11.81
C TYR A 177 12.45 7.72 -11.85
N LEU A 178 13.15 7.21 -12.88
CA LEU A 178 14.57 7.46 -13.10
C LEU A 178 14.85 8.62 -14.06
N GLY A 179 13.81 9.24 -14.64
CA GLY A 179 13.96 10.34 -15.59
C GLY A 179 14.68 9.94 -16.89
N GLY A 180 14.58 8.67 -17.29
CA GLY A 180 15.19 8.17 -18.54
C GLY A 180 14.45 8.65 -19.78
N VAL A 181 15.00 8.38 -20.97
CA VAL A 181 14.30 8.65 -22.22
C VAL A 181 13.06 7.74 -22.31
N SER A 182 11.88 8.35 -22.46
CA SER A 182 10.63 7.63 -22.68
C SER A 182 9.90 8.17 -23.91
N ALA A 183 9.22 7.28 -24.63
CA ALA A 183 8.39 7.63 -25.77
C ALA A 183 6.96 8.06 -25.36
N VAL A 184 6.62 7.92 -24.08
CA VAL A 184 5.31 8.27 -23.51
C VAL A 184 5.49 9.14 -22.28
N GLU A 185 4.43 9.88 -21.94
CA GLU A 185 4.37 10.70 -20.73
C GLU A 185 4.49 9.86 -19.46
N THR A 186 4.95 10.45 -18.37
CA THR A 186 5.27 9.72 -17.13
C THR A 186 4.03 9.25 -16.37
N GLU A 187 2.84 9.73 -16.73
CA GLU A 187 1.55 9.23 -16.25
C GLU A 187 1.16 7.91 -16.93
N ASN A 188 1.85 7.52 -18.00
CA ASN A 188 1.59 6.28 -18.72
C ASN A 188 2.38 5.12 -18.08
N CYS A 189 1.72 4.01 -17.76
CA CYS A 189 2.36 2.83 -17.15
C CYS A 189 3.41 2.14 -18.04
N MET A 190 3.53 2.52 -19.31
CA MET A 190 4.60 2.06 -20.20
C MET A 190 5.89 2.90 -20.06
N ALA A 191 5.84 4.04 -19.37
CA ALA A 191 6.99 4.91 -19.18
C ALA A 191 8.00 4.26 -18.22
N GLY A 192 9.30 4.42 -18.48
CA GLY A 192 10.35 3.98 -17.55
C GLY A 192 10.53 2.46 -17.37
N GLN A 193 9.77 1.62 -18.06
CA GLN A 193 9.83 0.14 -17.97
C GLN A 193 11.25 -0.40 -18.18
N THR A 194 11.86 -0.06 -19.33
CA THR A 194 13.20 -0.57 -19.68
C THR A 194 14.28 -0.02 -18.74
N SER A 195 14.28 1.28 -18.48
CA SER A 195 15.28 1.92 -17.62
C SER A 195 15.19 1.42 -16.19
N GLY A 196 13.97 1.30 -15.65
CA GLY A 196 13.72 0.80 -14.30
C GLY A 196 14.19 -0.64 -14.12
N LEU A 197 13.83 -1.53 -15.05
CA LEU A 197 14.26 -2.93 -14.97
C LEU A 197 15.78 -3.07 -15.08
N LEU A 198 16.44 -2.32 -15.98
CA LEU A 198 17.90 -2.34 -16.11
C LEU A 198 18.60 -1.81 -14.86
N PHE A 199 18.08 -0.75 -14.25
CA PHE A 199 18.59 -0.22 -13.00
C PHE A 199 18.55 -1.26 -11.88
N TRP A 200 17.40 -1.90 -11.66
CA TRP A 200 17.29 -2.91 -10.59
C TRP A 200 18.13 -4.16 -10.87
N LYS A 201 18.29 -4.55 -12.14
CA LYS A 201 19.24 -5.61 -12.53
C LYS A 201 20.66 -5.24 -12.12
N PHE A 202 21.09 -4.02 -12.43
CA PHE A 202 22.41 -3.53 -12.05
C PHE A 202 22.59 -3.50 -10.52
N VAL A 203 21.66 -2.90 -9.77
CA VAL A 203 21.73 -2.80 -8.31
C VAL A 203 21.82 -4.17 -7.65
N ILE A 204 20.94 -5.10 -8.00
CA ILE A 204 20.88 -6.43 -7.39
C ILE A 204 22.14 -7.24 -7.72
N ASN A 205 22.65 -7.15 -8.95
CA ASN A 205 23.89 -7.83 -9.32
C ASN A 205 25.08 -7.32 -8.50
N ASN A 206 25.22 -5.99 -8.36
CA ASN A 206 26.29 -5.41 -7.54
C ASN A 206 26.19 -5.83 -6.06
N ILE A 207 24.99 -5.86 -5.48
CA ILE A 207 24.80 -6.31 -4.09
C ILE A 207 25.24 -7.78 -3.93
N LYS A 208 24.92 -8.64 -4.90
CA LYS A 208 25.34 -10.05 -4.88
C LYS A 208 26.87 -10.19 -4.96
N GLU A 209 27.52 -9.38 -5.78
CA GLU A 209 28.99 -9.36 -5.89
C GLU A 209 29.70 -8.87 -4.62
N ILE A 210 29.13 -7.89 -3.91
CA ILE A 210 29.70 -7.41 -2.64
C ILE A 210 29.60 -8.50 -1.58
N LYS A 211 28.41 -9.10 -1.42
CA LYS A 211 28.19 -10.17 -0.42
C LYS A 211 29.08 -11.39 -0.66
N SER A 212 29.31 -11.77 -1.92
CA SER A 212 30.20 -12.90 -2.23
C SER A 212 31.65 -12.62 -1.83
N LYS A 213 32.13 -11.38 -1.98
CA LYS A 213 33.47 -10.98 -1.54
C LYS A 213 33.63 -10.96 -0.02
N GLU A 214 32.60 -10.52 0.70
CA GLU A 214 32.59 -10.52 2.17
C GLU A 214 32.55 -11.94 2.77
N SER A 215 31.89 -12.89 2.11
CA SER A 215 31.80 -14.28 2.57
C SER A 215 33.09 -15.12 2.40
N ILE A 216 34.12 -14.56 1.76
CA ILE A 216 35.41 -15.22 1.51
C ILE A 216 36.50 -14.71 2.49
N GLN A 217 36.20 -13.68 3.30
CA GLN A 217 37.06 -13.19 4.39
C GLN A 217 36.68 -13.81 5.73
#